data_AF-C0FMQ8-F1
#
_entry.id   AF-C0FMQ8-F1
#
_cell.length_a   1.000
_cell.length_b   1.000
_cell.length_c   1.000
_cell.angle_alpha   90.00
_cell.angle_beta   90.00
_cell.angle_gamma   90.00
#
_symmetry.space_group_name_H-M   'P 1'
#
loop_
_entity.id
_entity.type
_entity.pdbx_description
1 polymer ?
#
loop_
_entity_poly.entity_id
_entity_poly.type
_entity_poly.pdbx_seq_one_letter_code
_entity_poly.pdbx_strand_id
1 'polypeptide(L)'
;MYLAHKENEKKQELTVHLLEAGQYAQSEGEKIGIGTLATLCLQLHDAGKFSTEFQAYIKQEDDLPKRGAVNHSSAGAELLMQEFKNSPYHSVQDMRLLIELISYTITAHHGIYDCIDEDGEDKFEVRLNVVEKEKLDEIARLWFEEMHFTKDMLCSQMRKAYGEFITAFLKPLKQICQNGQTEGTERFFI
;
A
#
# COMPACT_ATOMS: atom_id res chain seq x y z
N MET A 1 -3.03 22.34 6.20
CA MET A 1 -3.97 21.67 5.27
C MET A 1 -3.21 21.07 4.09
N TYR A 2 -3.24 19.74 3.99
CA TYR A 2 -2.71 18.97 2.88
C TYR A 2 -3.84 18.65 1.89
N LEU A 3 -3.60 18.81 0.59
CA LEU A 3 -4.62 18.54 -0.44
C LEU A 3 -4.37 17.18 -1.12
N ALA A 4 -5.43 16.39 -1.29
CA ALA A 4 -5.43 15.19 -2.16
C ALA A 4 -5.80 15.55 -3.60
N HIS A 5 -6.80 16.42 -3.77
CA HIS A 5 -7.35 16.83 -5.05
C HIS A 5 -7.61 18.35 -5.08
N LYS A 6 -7.30 18.98 -6.22
CA LYS A 6 -7.68 20.35 -6.57
C LYS A 6 -8.19 20.34 -8.01
N GLU A 7 -9.43 20.79 -8.21
CA GLU A 7 -10.02 21.01 -9.53
C GLU A 7 -10.77 22.35 -9.50
N ASN A 8 -10.18 23.38 -10.11
CA ASN A 8 -10.61 24.77 -9.97
C ASN A 8 -10.73 25.15 -8.49
N GLU A 9 -11.90 25.64 -8.07
CA GLU A 9 -12.21 25.99 -6.68
C GLU A 9 -12.48 24.79 -5.77
N LYS A 10 -12.71 23.59 -6.33
CA LYS A 10 -12.98 22.39 -5.53
C LYS A 10 -11.67 21.82 -5.00
N LYS A 11 -11.58 21.70 -3.67
CA LYS A 11 -10.43 21.15 -2.96
C LYS A 11 -10.90 20.02 -2.06
N GLN A 12 -10.15 18.93 -2.00
CA GLN A 12 -10.35 17.85 -1.05
C GLN A 12 -9.10 17.72 -0.18
N GLU A 13 -9.31 17.72 1.13
CA GLU A 13 -8.24 17.49 2.09
C GLU A 13 -7.74 16.05 2.01
N LEU A 14 -6.43 15.86 2.15
CA LEU A 14 -5.78 14.56 2.05
C LEU A 14 -6.24 13.59 3.14
N THR A 15 -6.39 14.05 4.38
CA THR A 15 -6.86 13.24 5.51
C THR A 15 -8.28 12.73 5.27
N VAL A 16 -9.18 13.61 4.82
CA VAL A 16 -10.56 13.27 4.46
C VAL A 16 -10.57 12.23 3.35
N HIS A 17 -9.80 12.45 2.28
CA HIS A 17 -9.67 11.49 1.18
C HIS A 17 -9.22 10.11 1.66
N LEU A 18 -8.15 10.02 2.46
CA LEU A 18 -7.63 8.75 2.96
C LEU A 18 -8.62 8.05 3.90
N LEU A 19 -9.33 8.79 4.74
CA LEU A 19 -10.33 8.25 5.68
C LEU A 19 -11.58 7.75 4.94
N GLU A 20 -12.12 8.53 4.00
CA GLU A 20 -13.29 8.15 3.18
C GLU A 20 -12.96 6.96 2.28
N ALA A 21 -11.79 6.97 1.61
CA ALA A 21 -11.33 5.85 0.80
C ALA A 21 -11.14 4.59 1.64
N GLY A 22 -10.56 4.71 2.84
CA GLY A 22 -10.42 3.62 3.80
C GLY A 22 -11.77 3.05 4.24
N GLN A 23 -12.74 3.89 4.60
CA GLN A 23 -14.09 3.46 4.98
C GLN A 23 -14.82 2.74 3.84
N TYR A 24 -14.71 3.25 2.62
CA TYR A 24 -15.27 2.59 1.44
C TYR A 24 -14.62 1.22 1.21
N ALA A 25 -13.29 1.15 1.26
CA ALA A 25 -12.54 -0.11 1.13
C ALA A 25 -12.89 -1.11 2.23
N GLN A 26 -13.12 -0.64 3.46
CA GLN A 26 -13.58 -1.48 4.57
C GLN A 26 -14.92 -2.14 4.23
N SER A 27 -15.92 -1.31 3.86
CA SER A 27 -17.27 -1.77 3.52
C SER A 27 -17.28 -2.83 2.41
N GLU A 28 -16.49 -2.61 1.36
CA GLU A 28 -16.41 -3.56 0.25
C GLU A 28 -15.59 -4.81 0.62
N GLY A 29 -14.47 -4.63 1.32
CA GLY A 29 -13.59 -5.72 1.76
C GLY A 29 -14.25 -6.65 2.78
N GLU A 30 -15.11 -6.14 3.66
CA GLU A 30 -15.86 -6.94 4.64
C GLU A 30 -16.74 -8.01 3.98
N LYS A 31 -17.28 -7.74 2.78
CA LYS A 31 -18.11 -8.69 2.02
C LYS A 31 -17.36 -9.97 1.63
N ILE A 32 -16.03 -9.89 1.56
CA ILE A 32 -15.13 -11.00 1.21
C ILE A 32 -14.11 -11.30 2.33
N GLY A 33 -14.33 -10.75 3.53
CA GLY A 33 -13.53 -11.06 4.72
C GLY A 33 -12.14 -10.42 4.78
N ILE A 34 -11.90 -9.31 4.06
CA ILE A 34 -10.62 -8.56 4.03
C ILE A 34 -10.79 -7.07 4.35
N GLY A 35 -11.77 -6.71 5.18
CA GLY A 35 -12.12 -5.31 5.48
C GLY A 35 -10.94 -4.50 6.05
N THR A 36 -10.23 -5.02 7.04
CA THR A 36 -9.07 -4.33 7.64
C THR A 36 -7.91 -4.23 6.65
N LEU A 37 -7.61 -5.31 5.92
CA LEU A 37 -6.57 -5.34 4.90
C LEU A 37 -6.83 -4.29 3.81
N ALA A 38 -8.05 -4.24 3.28
CA ALA A 38 -8.45 -3.27 2.26
C ALA A 38 -8.36 -1.83 2.79
N THR A 39 -8.79 -1.60 4.03
CA THR A 39 -8.69 -0.29 4.69
C THR A 39 -7.24 0.19 4.77
N LEU A 40 -6.31 -0.68 5.19
CA LEU A 40 -4.89 -0.33 5.30
C LEU A 40 -4.29 0.07 3.94
N CYS A 41 -4.65 -0.63 2.87
CA CYS A 41 -4.20 -0.28 1.52
C CYS A 41 -4.61 1.15 1.17
N LEU A 42 -5.87 1.52 1.39
CA LEU A 42 -6.40 2.83 1.00
C LEU A 42 -6.03 3.95 1.97
N GLN A 43 -5.80 3.68 3.24
CA GLN A 43 -5.29 4.69 4.17
C GLN A 43 -3.82 5.06 3.90
N LEU A 44 -3.05 4.16 3.28
CA LEU A 44 -1.65 4.39 2.95
C LEU A 44 -1.39 4.78 1.49
N HIS A 45 -2.31 4.48 0.56
CA HIS A 45 -2.03 4.57 -0.89
C HIS A 45 -1.48 5.93 -1.33
N ASP A 46 -2.05 7.02 -0.80
CA ASP A 46 -1.74 8.39 -1.17
C ASP A 46 -0.84 9.10 -0.14
N ALA A 47 -0.19 8.38 0.78
CA ALA A 47 0.66 8.97 1.82
C ALA A 47 1.76 9.88 1.24
N GLY A 48 2.28 9.57 0.03
CA GLY A 48 3.27 10.42 -0.64
C GLY A 48 2.78 11.83 -0.96
N LYS A 49 1.47 12.07 -0.96
CA LYS A 49 0.88 13.40 -1.13
C LYS A 49 1.15 14.33 0.06
N PHE A 50 1.59 13.82 1.21
CA PHE A 50 2.08 14.66 2.32
C PHE A 50 3.43 15.33 2.01
N SER A 51 4.16 14.88 0.99
CA SER A 51 5.44 15.49 0.62
C SER A 51 5.32 16.96 0.23
N THR A 52 6.34 17.74 0.58
CA THR A 52 6.41 19.17 0.27
C THR A 52 6.30 19.43 -1.24
N GLU A 53 6.92 18.60 -2.06
CA GLU A 53 6.93 18.72 -3.52
C GLU A 53 5.56 18.43 -4.12
N PHE A 54 4.84 17.41 -3.62
CA PHE A 54 3.47 17.16 -4.05
C PHE A 54 2.55 18.30 -3.64
N GLN A 55 2.68 18.81 -2.41
CA GLN A 55 1.86 19.91 -1.93
C GLN A 55 2.14 21.23 -2.66
N ALA A 56 3.40 21.52 -3.00
CA ALA A 56 3.77 22.64 -3.84
C ALA A 56 3.14 22.50 -5.23
N TYR A 57 3.28 21.31 -5.84
CA TYR A 57 2.69 21.00 -7.14
C TYR A 57 1.17 21.18 -7.17
N ILE A 58 0.42 20.58 -6.24
CA ILE A 58 -1.05 20.59 -6.28
C ILE A 58 -1.66 21.96 -5.92
N LYS A 59 -0.93 22.83 -5.23
CA LYS A 59 -1.43 24.14 -4.77
C LYS A 59 -1.20 25.27 -5.77
N GLN A 60 -0.36 25.08 -6.79
CA GLN A 60 -0.10 26.07 -7.83
C GLN A 60 -1.39 26.57 -8.50
N GLU A 61 -1.39 27.85 -8.91
CA GLU A 61 -2.57 28.55 -9.45
C GLU A 61 -2.66 28.45 -10.97
N ASP A 62 -1.55 28.44 -11.73
CA ASP A 62 -1.48 28.18 -13.19
C ASP A 62 -0.02 27.98 -13.68
N ASP A 63 0.15 27.39 -14.87
CA ASP A 63 1.36 26.89 -15.59
C ASP A 63 2.04 25.60 -15.05
N LEU A 64 1.60 24.49 -15.64
CA LEU A 64 1.81 23.07 -15.31
C LEU A 64 3.29 22.60 -15.21
N PRO A 65 3.55 21.70 -14.25
CA PRO A 65 3.95 20.32 -14.56
C PRO A 65 2.71 19.48 -14.89
N LYS A 66 2.83 18.54 -15.82
CA LYS A 66 1.71 17.64 -16.21
C LYS A 66 1.13 16.94 -14.97
N ARG A 67 -0.19 16.68 -14.99
CA ARG A 67 -0.82 15.73 -14.04
C ARG A 67 0.03 14.46 -13.93
N GLY A 68 0.44 14.12 -12.71
CA GLY A 68 1.31 12.96 -12.44
C GLY A 68 2.82 13.23 -12.46
N ALA A 69 3.27 14.49 -12.54
CA ALA A 69 4.70 14.83 -12.54
C ALA A 69 5.43 14.46 -11.24
N VAL A 70 4.72 14.43 -10.10
CA VAL A 70 5.29 14.05 -8.81
C VAL A 70 4.78 12.66 -8.41
N ASN A 71 5.71 11.70 -8.36
CA ASN A 71 5.42 10.35 -7.86
C ASN A 71 5.08 10.43 -6.36
N HIS A 72 3.90 9.93 -6.01
CA HIS A 72 3.42 9.80 -4.63
C HIS A 72 3.06 8.36 -4.27
N SER A 73 3.14 7.43 -5.23
CA SER A 73 2.57 6.09 -5.11
C SER A 73 3.40 5.11 -4.30
N SER A 74 4.68 5.41 -4.09
CA SER A 74 5.59 4.52 -3.38
C SER A 74 5.64 4.77 -1.88
N ALA A 75 5.50 6.02 -1.43
CA ALA A 75 5.82 6.39 -0.05
C ALA A 75 5.00 5.62 1.01
N GLY A 76 3.73 5.33 0.74
CA GLY A 76 2.90 4.54 1.65
C GLY A 76 3.37 3.09 1.81
N ALA A 77 3.86 2.49 0.73
CA ALA A 77 4.44 1.15 0.76
C ALA A 77 5.80 1.16 1.46
N GLU A 78 6.67 2.10 1.12
CA GLU A 78 8.00 2.24 1.76
C GLU A 78 7.89 2.49 3.27
N LEU A 79 6.92 3.32 3.70
CA LEU A 79 6.59 3.53 5.11
C LEU A 79 6.25 2.21 5.79
N LEU A 80 5.32 1.43 5.21
CA LEU A 80 4.90 0.15 5.77
C LEU A 80 6.09 -0.84 5.85
N MET A 81 6.90 -0.93 4.79
CA MET A 81 8.10 -1.77 4.77
C MET A 81 9.08 -1.35 5.89
N GLN A 82 9.34 -0.06 6.04
CA GLN A 82 10.24 0.49 7.06
C GLN A 82 9.76 0.17 8.47
N GLU A 83 8.47 0.37 8.76
CA GLU A 83 7.89 0.14 10.09
C GLU A 83 7.98 -1.32 10.53
N PHE A 84 7.91 -2.27 9.59
CA PHE A 84 7.93 -3.70 9.91
C PHE A 84 9.28 -4.39 9.67
N LYS A 85 10.26 -3.76 9.01
CA LYS A 85 11.57 -4.34 8.65
C LYS A 85 12.31 -5.00 9.82
N ASN A 86 12.34 -4.35 10.99
CA ASN A 86 13.03 -4.84 12.18
C ASN A 86 12.08 -5.40 13.26
N SER A 87 10.81 -5.60 12.91
CA SER A 87 9.81 -6.11 13.85
C SER A 87 9.87 -7.64 13.97
N PRO A 88 9.37 -8.23 15.07
CA PRO A 88 9.22 -9.69 15.18
C PRO A 88 8.34 -10.30 14.09
N TYR A 89 7.51 -9.49 13.42
CA TYR A 89 6.66 -9.91 12.32
C TYR A 89 7.47 -10.21 11.04
N HIS A 90 8.64 -9.61 10.88
CA HIS A 90 9.49 -9.84 9.70
C HIS A 90 10.02 -11.27 9.62
N SER A 91 10.14 -11.99 10.75
CA SER A 91 10.56 -13.40 10.74
C SER A 91 9.42 -14.37 10.41
N VAL A 92 8.18 -13.90 10.35
CA VAL A 92 7.00 -14.72 10.01
C VAL A 92 6.74 -14.62 8.51
N GLN A 93 6.97 -15.72 7.78
CA GLN A 93 6.88 -15.75 6.31
C GLN A 93 5.52 -15.26 5.78
N ASP A 94 4.41 -15.76 6.32
CA ASP A 94 3.06 -15.38 5.87
C ASP A 94 2.78 -13.88 6.14
N MET A 95 3.39 -13.31 7.18
CA MET A 95 3.25 -11.90 7.53
C MET A 95 4.08 -11.00 6.62
N ARG A 96 5.28 -11.44 6.25
CA ARG A 96 6.07 -10.78 5.20
C ARG A 96 5.31 -10.75 3.87
N LEU A 97 4.71 -11.87 3.47
CA LEU A 97 3.91 -11.95 2.26
C LEU A 97 2.73 -10.97 2.29
N LEU A 98 2.05 -10.84 3.43
CA LEU A 98 1.00 -9.84 3.59
C LEU A 98 1.52 -8.40 3.43
N ILE A 99 2.66 -8.08 4.07
CA ILE A 99 3.28 -6.76 3.96
C ILE A 99 3.65 -6.47 2.49
N GLU A 100 4.29 -7.42 1.81
CA GLU A 100 4.64 -7.33 0.39
C GLU A 100 3.39 -7.14 -0.49
N LEU A 101 2.29 -7.86 -0.21
CA LEU A 101 1.02 -7.75 -0.94
C LEU A 101 0.35 -6.37 -0.77
N ILE A 102 0.32 -5.84 0.45
CA ILE A 102 -0.21 -4.49 0.71
C ILE A 102 0.68 -3.45 0.02
N SER A 103 1.99 -3.57 0.16
CA SER A 103 2.97 -2.69 -0.49
C SER A 103 2.85 -2.70 -2.01
N TYR A 104 2.68 -3.87 -2.62
CA TYR A 104 2.42 -3.98 -4.06
C TYR A 104 1.14 -3.26 -4.45
N THR A 105 0.04 -3.52 -3.73
CA THR A 105 -1.26 -2.87 -3.98
C THR A 105 -1.15 -1.35 -3.93
N ILE A 106 -0.41 -0.82 -2.95
CA ILE A 106 -0.14 0.62 -2.82
C ILE A 106 0.69 1.11 -4.00
N THR A 107 1.82 0.49 -4.33
CA THR A 107 2.68 0.94 -5.44
C THR A 107 2.02 0.83 -6.82
N ALA A 108 1.01 -0.03 -6.97
CA ALA A 108 0.28 -0.31 -8.21
C ALA A 108 -1.01 0.51 -8.38
N HIS A 109 -1.34 1.43 -7.47
CA HIS A 109 -2.66 2.09 -7.50
C HIS A 109 -2.93 2.99 -8.71
N HIS A 110 -1.88 3.42 -9.44
CA HIS A 110 -2.02 4.12 -10.73
C HIS A 110 -1.92 3.19 -11.96
N GLY A 111 -1.70 1.89 -11.75
CA GLY A 111 -1.54 0.91 -12.80
C GLY A 111 -0.82 -0.34 -12.28
N ILE A 112 -1.43 -1.50 -12.57
CA ILE A 112 -0.85 -2.82 -12.30
C ILE A 112 0.41 -2.99 -13.14
N TYR A 113 1.45 -3.58 -12.56
CA TYR A 113 2.73 -3.85 -13.23
C TYR A 113 3.27 -5.20 -12.78
N ASP A 114 4.09 -5.82 -13.63
CA ASP A 114 4.77 -7.07 -13.30
C ASP A 114 5.88 -6.81 -12.28
N CYS A 115 5.90 -7.55 -11.16
CA CYS A 115 6.95 -7.42 -10.16
C CYS A 115 8.32 -7.79 -10.72
N ILE A 116 8.36 -8.77 -11.62
CA ILE A 116 9.55 -9.21 -12.37
C ILE A 116 9.26 -8.97 -13.85
N ASP A 117 10.12 -8.25 -14.55
CA ASP A 117 9.93 -7.99 -15.98
C ASP A 117 10.47 -9.11 -16.88
N GLU A 118 10.38 -8.91 -18.20
CA GLU A 118 10.86 -9.86 -19.21
C GLU A 118 12.37 -10.10 -19.20
N ASP A 119 13.14 -9.18 -18.61
CA ASP A 119 14.59 -9.30 -18.43
C ASP A 119 14.96 -9.95 -17.08
N GLY A 120 13.98 -10.23 -16.22
CA GLY A 120 14.17 -10.81 -14.89
C GLY A 120 14.48 -9.80 -13.79
N GLU A 121 14.27 -8.50 -14.03
CA GLU A 121 14.54 -7.41 -13.09
C GLU A 121 13.40 -7.21 -12.10
N ASP A 122 13.74 -7.00 -10.82
CA ASP A 122 12.77 -6.75 -9.74
C ASP A 122 12.25 -5.30 -9.77
N LYS A 123 11.15 -5.09 -10.49
CA LYS A 123 10.45 -3.79 -10.57
C LYS A 123 9.72 -3.43 -9.28
N PHE A 124 9.41 -4.40 -8.43
CA PHE A 124 8.81 -4.13 -7.13
C PHE A 124 9.83 -3.47 -6.20
N GLU A 125 11.05 -4.01 -6.12
CA GLU A 125 12.15 -3.41 -5.34
C GLU A 125 12.48 -2.01 -5.85
N VAL A 126 12.52 -1.80 -7.18
CA VAL A 126 12.74 -0.47 -7.76
C VAL A 126 11.69 0.53 -7.26
N ARG A 127 10.41 0.13 -7.14
CA ARG A 127 9.33 1.00 -6.65
C ARG A 127 9.32 1.19 -5.14
N LEU A 128 10.04 0.35 -4.38
CA LEU A 128 10.20 0.44 -2.93
C LEU A 128 11.44 1.22 -2.48
N ASN A 129 12.22 1.76 -3.41
CA ASN A 129 13.44 2.51 -3.10
C ASN A 129 13.52 3.82 -3.91
N VAL A 130 12.38 4.50 -4.09
CA VAL A 130 12.32 5.77 -4.85
C VAL A 130 12.24 7.00 -3.94
N VAL A 131 11.85 6.85 -2.68
CA VAL A 131 11.74 7.97 -1.74
C VAL A 131 13.01 8.07 -0.90
N GLU A 132 13.65 9.23 -0.90
CA GLU A 132 14.79 9.49 -0.02
C GLU A 132 14.40 9.32 1.45
N LYS A 133 15.30 8.76 2.26
CA LYS A 133 15.00 8.36 3.63
C LYS A 133 14.46 9.52 4.48
N GLU A 134 15.11 10.68 4.44
CA GLU A 134 14.72 11.86 5.22
C GLU A 134 13.32 12.33 4.84
N LYS A 135 12.99 12.25 3.54
CA LYS A 135 11.67 12.58 3.01
C LYS A 135 10.62 11.54 3.43
N LEU A 136 10.97 10.26 3.40
CA LEU A 136 10.10 9.18 3.86
C LEU A 136 9.79 9.32 5.35
N ASP A 137 10.79 9.64 6.18
CA ASP A 137 10.63 9.87 7.61
C ASP A 137 9.69 11.06 7.90
N GLU A 138 9.78 12.15 7.11
CA GLU A 138 8.85 13.28 7.20
C GLU A 138 7.43 12.89 6.80
N ILE A 139 7.25 12.21 5.66
CA ILE A 139 5.95 11.72 5.18
C ILE A 139 5.31 10.81 6.23
N ALA A 140 6.08 9.88 6.80
CA ALA A 140 5.60 8.97 7.83
C ALA A 140 5.15 9.71 9.08
N ARG A 141 5.95 10.67 9.56
CA ARG A 141 5.59 11.51 10.71
C ARG A 141 4.27 12.25 10.48
N LEU A 142 4.12 12.89 9.32
CA LEU A 142 2.90 13.61 8.94
C LEU A 142 1.71 12.67 8.81
N TRP A 143 1.88 11.51 8.18
CA TRP A 143 0.81 10.53 8.04
C TRP A 143 0.30 10.05 9.42
N PHE A 144 1.20 9.69 10.34
CA PHE A 144 0.81 9.29 11.69
C PHE A 144 0.10 10.43 12.45
N GLU A 145 0.60 11.66 12.35
CA GLU A 145 0.01 12.84 13.01
C GLU A 145 -1.39 13.18 12.48
N GLU A 146 -1.51 13.32 11.16
CA GLU A 146 -2.72 13.78 10.47
C GLU A 146 -3.81 12.70 10.42
N MET A 147 -3.43 11.41 10.36
CA MET A 147 -4.37 10.29 10.46
C MET A 147 -4.71 9.92 11.91
N HIS A 148 -4.14 10.62 12.90
CA HIS A 148 -4.26 10.32 14.33
C HIS A 148 -3.98 8.85 14.65
N PHE A 149 -2.92 8.34 14.05
CA PHE A 149 -2.55 6.94 14.09
C PHE A 149 -1.30 6.76 14.94
N THR A 150 -1.24 5.67 15.70
CA THR A 150 -0.02 5.30 16.43
C THR A 150 0.61 4.04 15.83
N LYS A 151 1.89 3.81 16.11
CA LYS A 151 2.57 2.56 15.71
C LYS A 151 1.87 1.32 16.30
N ASP A 152 1.33 1.43 17.52
CA ASP A 152 0.55 0.35 18.14
C ASP A 152 -0.79 0.10 17.44
N MET A 153 -1.47 1.16 16.99
CA MET A 153 -2.67 1.04 16.17
C MET A 153 -2.35 0.36 14.84
N LEU A 154 -1.25 0.74 14.18
CA LEU A 154 -0.78 0.09 12.95
C LEU A 154 -0.48 -1.39 13.16
N CYS A 155 0.28 -1.72 14.21
CA CYS A 155 0.55 -3.11 14.57
C CYS A 155 -0.75 -3.89 14.85
N SER A 156 -1.71 -3.27 15.53
CA SER A 156 -3.00 -3.90 15.83
C SER A 156 -3.81 -4.18 14.56
N GLN A 157 -3.89 -3.22 13.64
CA GLN A 157 -4.58 -3.40 12.36
C GLN A 157 -3.87 -4.43 11.48
N MET A 158 -2.54 -4.42 11.41
CA MET A 158 -1.78 -5.43 10.66
C MET A 158 -2.00 -6.85 11.18
N ARG A 159 -2.12 -7.04 12.51
CA ARG A 159 -2.49 -8.35 13.08
C ARG A 159 -3.90 -8.81 12.68
N LYS A 160 -4.86 -7.87 12.62
CA LYS A 160 -6.23 -8.18 12.15
C LYS A 160 -6.23 -8.53 10.66
N ALA A 161 -5.57 -7.71 9.84
CA ALA A 161 -5.37 -7.97 8.41
C ALA A 161 -4.67 -9.30 8.15
N TYR A 162 -3.73 -9.71 9.01
CA TYR A 162 -3.12 -11.04 8.96
C TYR A 162 -4.12 -12.18 9.20
N GLY A 163 -5.00 -12.05 10.18
CA GLY A 163 -6.08 -13.02 10.40
C GLY A 163 -7.04 -13.14 9.20
N GLU A 164 -7.40 -11.99 8.62
CA GLU A 164 -8.19 -11.89 7.39
C GLU A 164 -7.49 -12.56 6.22
N PHE A 165 -6.23 -12.19 5.95
CA PHE A 165 -5.40 -12.75 4.88
C PHE A 165 -5.25 -14.27 4.98
N ILE A 166 -4.97 -14.80 6.17
CA ILE A 166 -4.87 -16.24 6.40
C ILE A 166 -6.18 -16.95 6.06
N THR A 167 -7.30 -16.36 6.45
CA THR A 167 -8.63 -16.97 6.33
C THR A 167 -9.18 -16.88 4.93
N ALA A 168 -9.13 -15.69 4.32
CA ALA A 168 -9.72 -15.39 3.03
C ALA A 168 -8.82 -15.79 1.84
N PHE A 169 -7.50 -15.84 2.03
CA PHE A 169 -6.55 -16.09 0.94
C PHE A 169 -5.70 -17.35 1.15
N LEU A 170 -4.85 -17.42 2.19
CA LEU A 170 -3.85 -18.48 2.29
C LEU A 170 -4.45 -19.87 2.53
N LYS A 171 -5.49 -20.00 3.37
CA LYS A 171 -6.17 -21.29 3.59
C LYS A 171 -6.84 -21.81 2.31
N PRO A 172 -7.69 -21.03 1.60
CA PRO A 172 -8.24 -21.45 0.32
C PRO A 172 -7.16 -21.82 -0.71
N LEU A 173 -6.11 -21.00 -0.84
CA LEU A 173 -5.02 -21.27 -1.78
C LEU A 173 -4.34 -22.63 -1.50
N LYS A 174 -4.02 -22.90 -0.23
CA LYS A 174 -3.42 -24.19 0.18
C LYS A 174 -4.33 -25.38 -0.14
N GLN A 175 -5.64 -25.23 0.08
CA GLN A 175 -6.62 -26.28 -0.27
C GLN A 175 -6.67 -26.51 -1.79
N ILE A 176 -6.65 -25.45 -2.60
CA ILE A 176 -6.63 -25.56 -4.06
C ILE A 176 -5.34 -26.26 -4.52
N CYS A 177 -4.17 -25.88 -3.99
CA CYS A 177 -2.91 -26.51 -4.37
C CYS A 177 -2.85 -28.00 -3.96
N GLN A 178 -3.44 -28.37 -2.83
CA GLN A 178 -3.52 -29.77 -2.37
C GLN A 178 -4.50 -30.60 -3.20
N ASN A 179 -5.66 -30.03 -3.56
CA ASN A 179 -6.68 -30.71 -4.36
C ASN A 179 -6.37 -30.68 -5.88
N GLY A 180 -5.49 -29.78 -6.31
CA GLY A 180 -5.08 -29.55 -7.70
C GLY A 180 -3.89 -30.40 -8.15
N GLN A 181 -3.38 -31.31 -7.30
CA GLN A 181 -2.48 -32.39 -7.74
C GLN A 181 -3.25 -33.36 -8.64
N THR A 182 -3.46 -32.96 -9.89
CA THR A 182 -3.89 -33.82 -10.98
C THR A 182 -2.63 -34.35 -11.67
N GLU A 183 -2.69 -35.56 -12.23
CA GLU A 183 -1.58 -36.32 -12.86
C GLU A 183 -0.78 -35.56 -13.95
N GLY A 184 -1.14 -34.32 -14.31
CA GLY A 184 -0.52 -33.53 -15.38
C GLY A 184 0.58 -32.55 -14.97
N THR A 185 0.78 -32.24 -13.67
CA THR A 185 1.76 -31.22 -13.24
C THR A 185 3.17 -31.75 -12.97
N GLU A 186 3.41 -33.06 -13.09
CA GLU A 186 4.75 -33.66 -12.90
C GLU A 186 5.78 -33.27 -13.99
N ARG A 187 5.36 -32.61 -15.08
CA ARG A 187 6.24 -32.34 -16.23
C ARG A 187 7.01 -31.02 -16.22
N PHE A 188 6.80 -30.13 -15.24
CA PHE A 188 7.39 -28.79 -15.28
C PHE A 188 8.38 -28.48 -14.14
N PHE A 189 8.64 -29.45 -13.26
CA PHE A 189 9.66 -29.33 -12.23
C PHE A 189 10.47 -30.63 -12.14
N ILE A 190 11.30 -30.88 -13.17
CA ILE A 190 12.47 -31.78 -13.10
C ILE A 190 13.69 -30.95 -13.45
#